data_AF-A0A925DQ49-F1
#
_entry.id   AF-A0A925DQ49-F1
#
_cell.length_a   1.000
_cell.length_b   1.000
_cell.length_c   1.000
_cell.angle_alpha   90.00
_cell.angle_beta   90.00
_cell.angle_gamma   90.00
#
_symmetry.space_group_name_H-M   'P 1'
#
loop_
_entity.id
_entity.type
_entity.pdbx_description
1 polymer ?
#
loop_
_entity_poly.entity_id
_entity_poly.type
_entity_poly.pdbx_seq_one_letter_code
_entity_poly.pdbx_strand_id
1 'polypeptide(L)' 'MNLNTLKPAKGAVKTNFRRGRGQGSGGGGTATRGHKGAQSRSGYSSKRGFEGGQMPLQR' A
#
# COMPACT_ATOMS: atom_id res chain seq x y z
N MET A 1 -12.84 -25.96 -26.28
CA MET A 1 -11.99 -24.81 -25.88
C MET A 1 -10.58 -25.34 -25.74
N ASN A 2 -9.61 -24.73 -26.42
CA ASN A 2 -8.21 -25.14 -26.34
C ASN A 2 -7.53 -24.33 -25.23
N LEU A 3 -6.53 -24.91 -24.57
CA LEU A 3 -5.85 -24.25 -23.44
C LEU A 3 -5.26 -22.87 -23.80
N ASN A 4 -4.94 -22.64 -25.08
CA ASN A 4 -4.39 -21.39 -25.59
C ASN A 4 -5.44 -20.29 -25.88
N THR A 5 -6.74 -20.60 -25.86
CA THR A 5 -7.81 -19.62 -26.15
C THR A 5 -8.63 -19.21 -24.94
N LEU A 6 -8.26 -19.68 -23.75
CA LEU A 6 -8.91 -19.30 -22.49
C LEU A 6 -8.71 -17.81 -22.22
N LYS A 7 -9.82 -17.06 -22.13
CA LYS A 7 -9.82 -15.66 -21.74
C LYS A 7 -10.70 -15.48 -20.51
N PRO A 8 -10.23 -14.78 -19.47
CA PRO A 8 -11.06 -14.47 -18.31
C PRO A 8 -12.19 -13.50 -18.69
N ALA A 9 -13.25 -13.48 -17.89
CA ALA A 9 -14.32 -12.50 -18.05
C ALA A 9 -13.78 -11.07 -17.96
N LYS A 10 -14.38 -10.13 -18.71
CA LYS A 10 -13.95 -8.74 -18.75
C LYS A 10 -13.97 -8.15 -17.34
N GLY A 11 -12.81 -7.69 -16.86
CA GLY A 11 -12.65 -7.10 -15.52
C GLY A 11 -12.38 -8.09 -14.38
N ALA A 12 -12.35 -9.40 -14.64
CA ALA A 12 -12.03 -10.40 -13.62
C ALA A 12 -10.57 -10.31 -13.14
N VAL A 13 -9.65 -9.86 -14.00
CA VAL A 13 -8.24 -9.67 -13.66
C VAL A 13 -7.92 -8.18 -13.57
N LYS A 14 -7.46 -7.74 -12.39
CA LYS A 14 -6.98 -6.38 -12.15
C LYS A 14 -5.47 -6.40 -11.99
N THR A 15 -4.79 -5.39 -12.53
CA THR A 15 -3.36 -5.21 -12.33
C THR A 15 -3.11 -4.55 -10.97
N ASN A 16 -2.18 -5.10 -10.19
CA ASN A 16 -1.80 -4.53 -8.91
C ASN A 16 -0.82 -3.38 -9.10
N PHE A 17 -1.01 -2.31 -8.33
CA PHE A 17 -0.09 -1.18 -8.33
C PHE A 17 1.25 -1.54 -7.70
N ARG A 18 2.35 -1.40 -8.44
CA ARG A 18 3.71 -1.68 -7.98
C ARG A 18 4.41 -0.38 -7.60
N ARG A 19 4.47 -0.09 -6.29
CA ARG A 19 5.14 1.11 -5.74
C ARG A 19 6.66 1.05 -5.98
N GLY A 20 7.30 2.21 -6.04
CA GLY A 20 8.76 2.35 -6.14
C GLY A 20 9.35 2.04 -7.53
N ARG A 21 8.57 2.12 -8.61
CA ARG A 21 9.01 1.78 -9.98
C ARG A 21 9.16 3.02 -10.88
N GLY A 22 9.88 4.02 -10.38
CA GLY A 22 10.17 5.26 -11.11
C GLY A 22 9.06 6.31 -11.05
N GLN A 23 9.36 7.55 -11.46
CA GLN A 23 8.45 8.69 -11.38
C GLN A 23 7.18 8.49 -12.24
N GLY A 24 7.34 7.95 -13.45
CA GLY A 24 6.20 7.68 -14.36
C GLY A 24 5.18 6.67 -13.82
N SER A 25 5.53 5.89 -12.80
CA SER A 25 4.60 4.98 -12.13
C SER A 25 3.67 5.69 -11.13
N GLY A 26 3.88 6.97 -10.82
CA GLY A 26 3.11 7.70 -9.78
C GLY A 26 3.41 7.26 -8.33
N GLY A 27 4.14 6.15 -8.16
CA GLY A 27 4.63 5.66 -6.87
C GLY A 27 6.15 5.72 -6.76
N GLY A 28 6.81 6.56 -7.57
CA GLY A 28 8.25 6.77 -7.54
C GLY A 28 8.73 7.54 -6.30
N GLY A 29 10.05 7.71 -6.18
CA GLY A 29 10.66 8.49 -5.09
C GLY A 29 10.42 7.86 -3.72
N THR A 30 9.55 8.45 -2.92
CA THR A 30 9.24 8.03 -1.53
C THR A 30 8.29 6.84 -1.44
N ALA A 31 7.93 6.23 -2.58
CA ALA A 31 6.96 5.13 -2.64
C ALA A 31 5.64 5.47 -1.94
N THR A 32 5.18 6.71 -2.14
CA THR A 32 3.97 7.30 -1.55
C THR A 32 3.97 7.38 -0.01
N ARG A 33 5.12 7.19 0.65
CA ARG A 33 5.23 7.28 2.12
C ARG A 33 5.66 8.65 2.63
N GLY A 34 5.91 9.61 1.75
CA GLY A 34 6.39 10.95 2.11
C GLY A 34 7.82 10.96 2.63
N HIS A 35 8.25 12.09 3.19
CA HIS A 35 9.60 12.29 3.71
C HIS A 35 9.63 12.24 5.24
N LYS A 36 10.54 11.44 5.80
CA LYS A 36 10.77 11.32 7.26
C LYS A 36 9.50 10.90 8.04
N GLY A 37 9.54 11.03 9.36
CA GLY A 37 8.46 10.61 10.25
C GLY A 37 8.52 9.11 10.56
N ALA A 38 7.84 8.70 11.63
CA ALA A 38 7.87 7.32 12.08
C ALA A 38 7.24 6.38 11.02
N GLN A 39 6.13 6.80 10.41
CA GLN A 39 5.41 6.03 9.37
C GLN A 39 6.21 5.78 8.08
N SER A 40 7.22 6.61 7.77
CA SER A 40 8.07 6.38 6.59
C SER A 40 9.15 5.33 6.84
N ARG A 41 9.41 4.95 8.09
CA ARG A 41 10.45 3.98 8.46
C ARG A 41 9.96 2.55 8.29
N SER A 42 10.90 1.64 8.05
CA SER A 42 10.59 0.21 8.01
C SER A 42 10.19 -0.26 9.42
N GLY A 43 9.20 -1.14 9.52
CA GLY A 43 8.78 -1.73 10.79
C GLY A 43 8.00 -0.80 11.72
N TYR A 44 7.60 0.40 11.28
CA TYR A 44 6.73 1.24 12.09
C TYR A 44 5.38 0.56 12.33
N SER A 45 5.00 0.53 13.60
CA SER A 45 3.70 0.05 14.06
C SER A 45 3.22 0.98 15.17
N SER A 46 1.98 1.44 15.09
CA SER A 46 1.28 2.07 16.19
C SER A 46 0.20 1.12 16.70
N LYS A 47 0.01 1.07 18.02
CA LYS A 47 -1.14 0.35 18.59
C LYS A 47 -2.42 1.04 18.11
N ARG A 48 -3.42 0.26 17.69
CA ARG A 48 -4.75 0.80 17.39
C ARG A 48 -5.29 1.45 18.67
N GLY A 49 -5.69 2.72 18.61
CA GLY A 49 -6.14 3.49 19.77
C GLY A 49 -5.03 4.23 20.54
N PHE A 50 -3.77 4.19 20.10
CA PHE A 50 -2.72 5.02 20.70
C PHE A 50 -2.78 6.45 20.18
N GLU A 51 -3.01 7.39 21.09
CA GLU A 51 -3.17 8.83 20.80
C GLU A 51 -1.89 9.65 21.06
N GLY A 52 -0.72 9.01 21.16
CA GLY A 52 0.55 9.73 21.30
C GLY A 52 0.96 10.08 22.73
N GLY A 53 0.24 9.58 23.74
CA GLY A 53 0.54 9.80 25.16
C GLY A 53 -0.69 10.11 26.02
N GLN A 54 -1.80 10.48 25.38
CA GLN A 54 -3.09 10.63 26.03
C GLN A 54 -3.64 9.26 26.49
N MET A 55 -4.38 9.25 27.61
CA MET A 55 -5.12 8.08 28.07
C MET A 55 -6.20 7.73 27.04
N PRO A 56 -6.19 6.53 26.44
CA PRO A 56 -7.18 6.17 25.43
C PRO A 56 -8.60 6.18 25.99
N LEU A 57 -9.55 6.62 25.16
CA LEU A 57 -10.98 6.61 25.51
C LEU A 57 -11.52 5.18 25.69
N GLN A 58 -10.95 4.23 24.95
CA GLN A 58 -11.26 2.79 25.07
C GLN A 58 -10.34 2.18 26.14
N ARG A 59 -10.90 1.78 27.29
CA ARG A 59 -10.27 0.80 28.19
C ARG A 59 -10.57 -0.62 27.74
#